data_AF-A0A1I5RBV3-F1
#
_entry.id   AF-A0A1I5RBV3-F1
#
_cell.length_a   1.000
_cell.length_b   1.000
_cell.length_c   1.000
_cell.angle_alpha   90.00
_cell.angle_beta   90.00
_cell.angle_gamma   90.00
#
_symmetry.space_group_name_H-M   'P 1'
#
loop_
_entity.id
_entity.type
_entity.pdbx_description
1 polymer ?
#
loop_
_entity_poly.entity_id
_entity_poly.type
_entity_poly.pdbx_seq_one_letter_code
_entity_poly.pdbx_strand_id
1 'polypeptide(L)' 'MAKVVNLNKARKARAKERARAEADANATKFGLTKAQKAIERAEAEKARQMLDAHRREDDDDT' A
#
# COMPACT_ATOMS: atom_id res chain seq x y z
N MET A 1 44.24 -6.37 -5.22
CA MET A 1 44.14 -5.73 -3.88
C MET A 1 42.75 -5.98 -3.32
N ALA A 2 42.61 -6.74 -2.23
CA ALA A 2 41.31 -7.06 -1.67
C ALA A 2 40.75 -5.84 -0.90
N LYS A 3 39.55 -5.37 -1.28
CA LYS A 3 38.83 -4.37 -0.50
C LYS A 3 38.36 -5.03 0.80
N VAL A 4 38.97 -4.66 1.93
CA VAL A 4 38.49 -5.09 3.25
C VAL A 4 37.17 -4.38 3.52
N VAL A 5 36.06 -5.10 3.34
CA VAL A 5 34.72 -4.56 3.62
C VAL A 5 34.41 -4.76 5.10
N ASN A 6 34.12 -3.67 5.81
CA ASN A 6 33.70 -3.75 7.20
C ASN A 6 32.27 -4.31 7.28
N LEU A 7 32.14 -5.57 7.70
CA LEU A 7 30.85 -6.25 7.81
C LEU A 7 29.89 -5.57 8.81
N ASN A 8 30.40 -4.89 9.84
CA ASN A 8 29.55 -4.18 10.80
C ASN A 8 28.86 -2.99 10.14
N LYS A 9 29.57 -2.24 9.29
CA LYS A 9 28.96 -1.14 8.50
C LYS A 9 27.90 -1.67 7.54
N ALA A 10 28.19 -2.78 6.84
CA ALA A 10 27.23 -3.42 5.94
C ALA A 10 25.97 -3.92 6.66
N ARG A 11 26.11 -4.55 7.83
CA ARG A 11 24.97 -4.98 8.66
C ARG A 11 24.12 -3.80 9.13
N LYS A 12 24.75 -2.71 9.59
CA LYS A 12 24.05 -1.48 10.00
C LYS A 12 23.31 -0.83 8.83
N ALA A 13 23.90 -0.80 7.63
CA ALA A 13 23.24 -0.29 6.43
C ALA A 13 21.98 -1.10 6.11
N ARG A 14 22.08 -2.44 6.07
CA ARG A 14 20.94 -3.33 5.85
C ARG A 14 19.84 -3.17 6.90
N ALA A 15 20.21 -3.03 8.18
CA ALA A 15 19.23 -2.80 9.25
C ALA A 15 18.49 -1.48 9.07
N LYS A 16 19.20 -0.41 8.68
CA LYS A 16 18.60 0.90 8.41
C LYS A 16 17.66 0.87 7.19
N GLU A 17 18.03 0.15 6.14
CA GLU A 17 17.18 -0.04 4.96
C GLU A 17 15.89 -0.79 5.29
N ARG A 18 15.98 -1.88 6.08
CA ARG A 18 14.80 -2.62 6.55
C ARG A 18 13.86 -1.75 7.37
N ALA A 19 14.40 -0.99 8.33
CA ALA A 19 13.62 -0.08 9.16
C ALA A 19 12.89 0.99 8.33
N ARG A 20 13.52 1.50 7.25
CA ARG A 20 12.87 2.43 6.33
C ARG A 20 11.73 1.78 5.55
N ALA A 21 11.96 0.61 4.97
CA ALA A 21 10.92 -0.12 4.24
C ALA A 21 9.71 -0.45 5.12
N GLU A 22 9.94 -0.84 6.38
CA GLU A 22 8.88 -1.06 7.37
C GLU A 22 8.14 0.23 7.72
N ALA A 23 8.86 1.35 7.89
CA ALA A 23 8.25 2.65 8.15
C ALA A 23 7.38 3.12 6.97
N ASP A 24 7.84 2.95 5.73
CA ASP A 24 7.07 3.29 4.53
C ASP A 24 5.81 2.42 4.38
N ALA A 25 5.95 1.11 4.66
CA ALA A 25 4.83 0.18 4.69
C ALA A 25 3.82 0.53 5.80
N ASN A 26 4.29 1.02 6.95
CA ASN A 26 3.42 1.46 8.03
C ASN A 26 2.81 2.84 7.75
N ALA A 27 3.52 3.75 7.10
CA ALA A 27 2.99 5.05 6.68
C ALA A 27 1.85 4.90 5.67
N THR A 28 1.95 3.95 4.75
CA THR A 28 0.84 3.63 3.83
C THR A 28 -0.34 2.99 4.55
N LYS A 29 -0.10 2.01 5.44
CA LYS A 29 -1.17 1.31 6.18
C LYS A 29 -1.87 2.16 7.23
N PHE A 30 -1.10 2.99 7.95
CA PHE A 30 -1.53 3.71 9.16
C PHE A 30 -1.46 5.23 9.03
N GLY A 31 -0.81 5.78 8.02
CA GLY A 31 -0.73 7.23 7.77
C GLY A 31 -1.97 7.82 7.10
N LEU A 32 -2.86 6.99 6.56
CA LEU A 32 -4.18 7.45 6.14
C LEU A 32 -5.01 7.80 7.38
N THR A 33 -5.35 9.08 7.51
CA THR A 33 -6.23 9.58 8.56
C THR A 33 -7.64 8.98 8.40
N LYS A 34 -8.42 8.92 9.49
CA LYS A 34 -9.81 8.42 9.43
C LYS A 34 -10.64 9.15 8.36
N ALA A 35 -10.41 10.45 8.18
CA ALA A 35 -11.07 11.26 7.17
C ALA A 35 -10.70 10.83 5.74
N GLN A 36 -9.42 10.60 5.46
CA GLN A 36 -8.96 10.12 4.14
C GLN A 36 -9.50 8.72 3.83
N LYS A 37 -9.48 7.81 4.80
CA LYS A 37 -10.07 6.46 4.64
C LYS A 37 -11.58 6.52 4.37
N ALA A 38 -12.30 7.47 4.97
CA ALA A 38 -13.72 7.65 4.75
C ALA A 38 -14.02 8.18 3.35
N ILE A 39 -13.24 9.14 2.85
CA ILE A 39 -13.35 9.67 1.49
C ILE A 39 -13.09 8.56 0.46
N GLU A 40 -11.99 7.82 0.61
CA GLU A 40 -11.62 6.74 -0.30
C GLU A 40 -12.70 5.62 -0.34
N ARG A 41 -13.28 5.29 0.83
CA ARG A 41 -14.42 4.35 0.89
C ARG A 41 -15.66 4.89 0.20
N ALA A 42 -16.02 6.15 0.43
CA ALA A 42 -17.17 6.77 -0.21
C ALA A 42 -17.01 6.84 -1.74
N GLU A 43 -15.80 7.12 -2.22
CA GLU A 43 -15.47 7.10 -3.65
C GLU A 43 -15.57 5.68 -4.22
N ALA A 44 -15.03 4.68 -3.51
CA ALA A 44 -15.12 3.28 -3.92
C ALA A 44 -16.57 2.76 -3.95
N GLU A 45 -17.39 3.13 -2.96
CA GLU A 45 -18.82 2.79 -2.92
C GLU A 45 -19.58 3.46 -4.06
N LYS A 46 -19.32 4.74 -4.33
CA LYS A 46 -19.92 5.45 -5.46
C LYS A 46 -19.54 4.80 -6.79
N ALA A 47 -18.28 4.40 -6.96
CA ALA A 47 -17.82 3.70 -8.16
C ALA A 47 -18.52 2.34 -8.32
N ARG A 48 -18.67 1.57 -7.23
CA ARG A 48 -19.44 0.31 -7.25
C ARG A 48 -20.90 0.53 -7.62
N GLN A 49 -21.57 1.48 -6.99
CA GLN A 49 -22.97 1.80 -7.30
C GLN A 49 -23.14 2.24 -8.76
N MET A 50 -22.19 3.03 -9.29
CA MET A 50 -22.20 3.40 -10.72
C MET A 50 -22.03 2.18 -11.61
N LEU A 51 -21.11 1.28 -11.30
CA LEU A 51 -20.92 0.04 -12.07
C LEU A 51 -22.16 -0.86 -11.99
N ASP A 52 -22.74 -1.03 -10.80
CA ASP A 52 -23.96 -1.81 -10.59
C ASP A 52 -25.16 -1.19 -11.34
N ALA A 53 -25.30 0.14 -11.33
CA ALA A 53 -26.35 0.85 -12.09
C ALA A 53 -26.14 0.76 -13.61
N HIS A 54 -24.91 0.51 -14.06
CA HIS A 54 -24.58 0.28 -15.46
C HIS A 54 -24.57 -1.22 -15.83
N ARG A 55 -24.75 -2.13 -14.86
CA ARG A 55 -24.86 -3.57 -15.11
C ARG A 55 -26.19 -3.82 -15.83
N ARG A 56 -26.13 -4.42 -17.01
CA ARG A 56 -27.33 -4.95 -17.70
C ARG A 56 -27.62 -6.33 -17.12
N GLU A 57 -28.89 -6.66 -16.97
CA GLU A 57 -29.38 -7.91 -16.37
C GLU A 57 -28.92 -9.18 -17.12
N ASP A 58 -28.34 -9.04 -18.32
CA ASP A 58 -27.92 -10.15 -19.19
C ASP A 58 -26.66 -10.91 -18.71
N ASP A 59 -25.91 -10.40 -17.72
CA ASP A 59 -24.66 -11.05 -17.23
C ASP A 59 -24.88 -12.01 -16.04
N ASP A 60 -26.11 -12.18 -15.53
CA ASP A 60 -26.44 -13.13 -14.43
C ASP A 60 -27.05 -14.47 -14.92
N ASP A 61 -27.18 -14.69 -16.23
CA ASP A 61 -27.57 -15.98 -16.83
C ASP A 61 -26.41 -16.58 -17.65
N THR A 62 -25.44 -17.24 -17.00
CA THR A 62 -24.67 -18.40 -17.55
C THR A 62 -23.85 -19.13 -16.50
#